data_AF-A0A7J8Z2N0-F1
#
_entry.id   AF-A0A7J8Z2N0-F1
#
_cell.length_a   1.000
_cell.length_b   1.000
_cell.length_c   1.000
_cell.angle_alpha   90.00
_cell.angle_beta   90.00
_cell.angle_gamma   90.00
#
_symmetry.space_group_name_H-M   'P 1'
#
loop_
_entity.id
_entity.type
_entity.pdbx_description
1 polymer ?
#
loop_
_entity_poly.entity_id
_entity_poly.type
_entity_poly.pdbx_seq_one_letter_code
_entity_poly.pdbx_strand_id
1 'polypeptide(L)'
;MFLQSTASESSLFDHLINIWEFNPGAVPGTFSLYFLVDFKFQSSLYQQHLKSFGHVLLTTKLVAGIDSAIQFIIYKRYVYLIC
;
A
#
# COMPACT_ATOMS: atom_id res chain seq x y z
N MET A 1 2.49 10.61 12.66
CA MET A 1 1.49 9.63 13.15
C MET A 1 1.75 8.30 12.47
N PHE A 2 1.70 7.21 13.20
CA PHE A 2 1.91 5.85 12.68
C PHE A 2 0.63 5.05 12.88
N LEU A 3 0.09 4.47 11.82
CA LEU A 3 -1.06 3.59 11.86
C LEU A 3 -0.72 2.28 11.17
N GLN A 4 -0.89 1.17 11.87
CA GLN A 4 -0.68 -0.17 11.34
C GLN A 4 -1.92 -1.01 11.58
N SER A 5 -2.32 -1.75 10.55
CA SER A 5 -3.31 -2.82 10.65
C SER A 5 -2.74 -4.10 10.04
N THR A 6 -3.09 -5.23 10.64
CA THR A 6 -2.67 -6.55 10.19
C THR A 6 -3.86 -7.50 10.14
N ALA A 7 -3.87 -8.42 9.18
CA ALA A 7 -4.80 -9.54 9.13
C ALA A 7 -4.03 -10.82 8.79
N SER A 8 -4.09 -11.81 9.67
CA SER A 8 -3.35 -13.10 9.55
C SER A 8 -4.25 -14.34 9.60
N GLU A 9 -5.56 -14.15 9.74
CA GLU A 9 -6.57 -15.22 9.76
C GLU A 9 -7.76 -14.89 8.83
N SER A 10 -7.47 -14.17 7.74
CA SER A 10 -8.48 -13.84 6.74
C SER A 10 -8.71 -15.04 5.82
N SER A 11 -9.96 -15.30 5.43
CA SER A 11 -10.26 -16.29 4.38
C SER A 11 -9.63 -15.95 3.01
N LEU A 12 -9.21 -14.70 2.82
CA LEU A 12 -8.58 -14.22 1.59
C LEU A 12 -7.05 -14.13 1.72
N PHE A 13 -6.55 -13.63 2.85
CA PHE A 13 -5.14 -13.37 3.06
C PHE A 13 -4.51 -14.36 4.05
N ASP A 14 -3.39 -14.95 3.64
CA ASP A 14 -2.43 -15.63 4.51
C ASP A 14 -1.81 -14.62 5.46
N HIS A 15 -1.42 -13.46 4.92
CA HIS A 15 -1.16 -12.26 5.70
C HIS A 15 -1.51 -11.01 4.88
N LEU A 16 -1.87 -9.96 5.58
CA LEU A 16 -1.98 -8.59 5.10
C LEU A 16 -1.41 -7.68 6.18
N ILE A 17 -0.49 -6.82 5.81
CA ILE A 17 0.10 -5.77 6.63
C ILE A 17 -0.14 -4.47 5.88
N ASN A 18 -0.72 -3.50 6.58
CA ASN A 18 -1.04 -2.20 6.03
C ASN A 18 -0.53 -1.13 7.00
N ILE A 19 0.44 -0.35 6.55
CA ILE A 19 1.13 0.68 7.34
C ILE A 19 0.97 2.04 6.66
N TRP A 20 0.62 3.03 7.46
CA TRP A 20 0.50 4.42 7.09
C TRP A 20 1.36 5.27 8.03
N GLU A 21 2.28 6.03 7.46
CA GLU A 21 3.11 6.96 8.21
C GLU A 21 2.90 8.38 7.71
N PHE A 22 2.47 9.24 8.63
CA PHE A 22 2.26 10.66 8.40
C PHE A 22 3.42 11.40 9.05
N ASN A 23 4.30 11.97 8.22
CA ASN A 23 5.48 12.71 8.66
C ASN A 23 5.32 14.19 8.33
N PRO A 24 5.85 15.13 9.12
CA PRO A 24 5.89 16.54 8.74
C PRO A 24 6.51 16.70 7.35
N GLY A 25 5.88 17.50 6.50
CA GLY A 25 6.38 17.76 5.15
C GLY A 25 7.49 18.80 5.15
N ALA A 26 8.20 18.92 4.03
CA ALA A 26 9.29 19.88 3.89
C ALA A 26 8.85 21.34 3.99
N VAL A 27 7.55 21.62 3.80
CA VAL A 27 6.94 22.96 3.88
C VAL A 27 6.02 23.03 5.10
N PRO A 28 6.04 24.12 5.90
CA PRO A 28 5.11 24.30 7.02
C PRO A 28 3.65 24.12 6.59
N GLY A 29 2.87 23.40 7.40
CA GLY A 29 1.47 23.09 7.11
C GLY A 29 1.25 21.92 6.14
N THR A 30 2.31 21.25 5.67
CA THR A 30 2.21 20.05 4.83
C THR A 30 2.64 18.80 5.61
N PHE A 31 2.23 17.63 5.12
CA PHE A 31 2.74 16.35 5.60
C PHE A 31 3.07 15.41 4.43
N SER A 32 4.04 14.54 4.64
CA SER A 32 4.38 13.44 3.76
C SER A 32 3.68 12.19 4.24
N LEU A 33 3.01 11.50 3.31
CA LEU A 33 2.40 10.20 3.55
C LEU A 33 3.28 9.09 2.97
N TYR A 34 3.68 8.15 3.82
CA TYR A 34 4.27 6.89 3.42
C TYR A 34 3.24 5.80 3.60
N PHE A 35 3.04 4.99 2.56
CA PHE A 35 2.07 3.91 2.53
C PHE A 35 2.77 2.62 2.13
N LEU A 36 2.62 1.59 2.96
CA LEU A 36 3.13 0.26 2.69
C LEU A 36 2.00 -0.74 2.85
N VAL A 37 1.80 -1.57 1.82
CA VAL A 37 0.95 -2.74 1.90
C VAL A 37 1.74 -3.95 1.47
N ASP A 38 1.82 -4.91 2.37
CA ASP A 38 2.41 -6.22 2.13
C ASP A 38 1.34 -7.28 2.37
N PHE A 39 1.20 -8.23 1.45
CA PHE A 39 0.19 -9.26 1.58
C PHE A 39 0.50 -10.49 0.76
N LYS A 40 -0.11 -11.59 1.19
CA LYS A 40 -0.13 -12.86 0.47
C LYS A 40 -1.53 -13.43 0.54
N PHE A 41 -2.07 -13.81 -0.62
CA PHE A 41 -3.34 -14.53 -0.67
C PHE A 41 -3.17 -15.97 -0.20
N GLN A 42 -4.21 -16.55 0.42
CA GLN A 42 -4.20 -17.98 0.72
C GLN A 42 -4.20 -18.83 -0.56
N SER A 43 -4.94 -18.40 -1.59
CA SER A 43 -5.08 -19.16 -2.83
C SER A 43 -3.96 -18.90 -3.82
N SER A 44 -3.35 -19.98 -4.30
CA SER A 44 -2.29 -19.97 -5.32
C SER A 44 -2.74 -19.37 -6.65
N LEU A 45 -4.02 -19.50 -7.00
CA LEU A 45 -4.58 -18.93 -8.23
C LEU A 45 -4.59 -17.39 -8.18
N TYR A 46 -4.96 -16.82 -7.03
CA TYR A 46 -4.89 -15.36 -6.85
C TYR A 46 -3.43 -14.87 -6.81
N GLN A 47 -2.51 -15.62 -6.23
CA GLN A 47 -1.08 -15.29 -6.26
C GLN A 47 -0.54 -15.27 -7.71
N GLN A 48 -0.95 -16.21 -8.57
CA GLN A 48 -0.55 -16.24 -9.98
C GLN A 48 -1.10 -15.05 -10.77
N HIS A 49 -2.38 -14.70 -10.59
CA HIS A 49 -2.95 -13.51 -11.23
C HIS A 49 -2.31 -12.21 -10.72
N LEU A 50 -1.94 -12.14 -9.44
CA LEU A 50 -1.26 -10.99 -8.87
C LEU A 50 0.16 -10.82 -9.46
N LYS A 51 0.90 -11.92 -9.72
CA LYS A 51 2.19 -11.84 -10.41
C LYS A 51 2.07 -11.25 -11.82
N SER A 52 0.97 -11.51 -12.51
CA SER A 52 0.73 -11.01 -13.87
C SER A 52 0.13 -9.61 -13.94
N PHE A 53 -0.67 -9.18 -12.94
CA PHE A 53 -1.47 -7.94 -13.01
C PHE A 53 -1.45 -7.07 -11.76
N GLY A 54 -0.97 -7.58 -10.63
CA GLY A 54 -1.05 -6.92 -9.33
C GLY A 54 -0.24 -5.63 -9.26
N HIS A 55 0.96 -5.61 -9.84
CA HIS A 55 1.83 -4.45 -9.80
C HIS A 55 1.17 -3.21 -10.42
N VAL A 56 0.51 -3.35 -11.57
CA VAL A 56 -0.17 -2.23 -12.24
C VAL A 56 -1.40 -1.81 -11.47
N LEU A 57 -2.22 -2.76 -11.01
CA LEU A 57 -3.49 -2.45 -10.33
C LEU A 57 -3.28 -1.72 -9.00
N LEU A 58 -2.34 -2.20 -8.18
CA LEU A 58 -2.04 -1.63 -6.86
C LEU A 58 -1.40 -0.24 -6.97
N THR A 59 -0.48 -0.03 -7.91
CA THR A 59 0.24 1.24 -8.01
C THR A 59 -0.55 2.33 -8.74
N THR A 60 -1.38 2.00 -9.73
CA THR A 60 -2.10 3.02 -10.50
C THR A 60 -3.43 3.41 -9.89
N LYS A 61 -4.29 2.46 -9.50
CA LYS A 61 -5.64 2.78 -9.04
C LYS A 61 -5.68 3.30 -7.61
N LEU A 62 -4.89 2.72 -6.72
CA LEU A 62 -4.87 3.13 -5.32
C LEU A 62 -4.25 4.50 -5.15
N VAL A 63 -3.10 4.74 -5.80
CA VAL A 63 -2.43 6.03 -5.77
C VAL A 63 -3.30 7.10 -6.40
N ALA A 64 -3.92 6.82 -7.56
CA ALA A 64 -4.85 7.78 -8.19
C ALA A 64 -6.10 8.05 -7.32
N GLY A 65 -6.62 7.04 -6.63
CA GLY A 65 -7.72 7.19 -5.68
C GLY A 65 -7.34 8.09 -4.50
N ILE A 66 -6.15 7.92 -3.93
CA ILE A 66 -5.63 8.75 -2.85
C ILE A 66 -5.37 10.19 -3.33
N ASP A 67 -4.73 10.36 -4.49
CA ASP A 67 -4.46 11.67 -5.12
C ASP A 67 -5.74 12.45 -5.41
N SER A 68 -6.79 11.77 -5.88
CA SER A 68 -8.08 12.40 -6.23
C SER A 68 -8.96 12.71 -5.03
N ALA A 69 -8.83 11.94 -3.94
CA ALA A 69 -9.60 12.16 -2.72
C ALA A 69 -8.99 13.22 -1.80
N ILE A 70 -7.66 13.41 -1.83
CA ILE A 70 -6.97 14.30 -0.90
C ILE A 70 -5.78 15.02 -1.58
N GLN A 71 -5.70 16.34 -1.46
CA GLN A 71 -4.62 17.17 -2.01
C GLN A 71 -3.28 16.90 -1.27
N PHE A 72 -2.47 15.95 -1.74
CA PHE A 72 -1.10 15.67 -1.24
C PHE A 72 -0.02 15.78 -2.30
N ILE A 73 1.21 16.05 -1.84
CA ILE A 73 2.45 15.77 -2.59
C ILE A 73 2.91 14.36 -2.18
N ILE A 74 2.62 13.35 -3.01
CA ILE A 74 3.05 11.96 -2.76
C ILE A 74 4.51 11.80 -3.18
N TYR A 75 5.42 11.63 -2.22
CA TYR A 75 6.78 11.16 -2.48
C TYR A 75 6.78 9.63 -2.59
N LYS A 76 6.74 9.13 -3.84
CA LYS A 76 6.70 7.70 -4.15
C LYS A 76 8.04 7.03 -3.81
N ARG A 77 8.07 6.14 -2.82
CA ARG A 77 9.17 5.18 -2.62
C ARG A 77 8.59 3.77 -2.64
N TYR A 78 8.71 3.10 -3.78
CA TYR A 78 8.35 1.69 -3.89
C TYR A 78 9.52 0.83 -3.39
N VAL A 79 9.33 0.13 -2.28
CA VAL A 79 10.26 -0.90 -1.80
C VAL A 79 9.59 -2.24 -2.06
N TYR A 80 10.03 -2.93 -3.12
CA TYR A 80 9.55 -4.28 -3.45
C TYR A 80 10.50 -5.30 -2.84
N LEU A 81 10.07 -5.98 -1.78
CA LEU A 81 10.67 -7.26 -1.38
C LEU A 81 9.95 -8.36 -2.16
N ILE A 82 10.59 -8.84 -3.21
CA ILE A 82 10.16 -10.04 -3.92
C ILE A 82 10.74 -11.21 -3.13
N CYS A 83 9.87 -11.95 -2.43
CA CYS A 83 10.16 -13.33 -2.01
C CYS A 83 9.67 -14.31 -3.09
#